data_AF-A0A3R9S3Q9-F1
#
_entry.id   AF-A0A3R9S3Q9-F1
#
_cell.length_a   1.000
_cell.length_b   1.000
_cell.length_c   1.000
_cell.angle_alpha   90.00
_cell.angle_beta   90.00
_cell.angle_gamma   90.00
#
_symmetry.space_group_name_H-M   'P 1'
#
loop_
_entity.id
_entity.type
_entity.pdbx_description
1 polymer ?
#
loop_
_entity_poly.entity_id
_entity_poly.type
_entity_poly.pdbx_seq_one_letter_code
_entity_poly.pdbx_strand_id
1 'polypeptide(L)' 'GFYAMPVRPPTVPKNSSRLRISLTSMVEQHELEALVSFL' A
#
# COMPACT_ATOMS: atom_id res chain seq x y z
N GLY A 1 -5.96 11.39 0.86
CA GLY A 1 -5.98 10.16 0.04
C GLY A 1 -4.59 9.56 0.02
N PHE A 2 -4.45 8.25 -0.17
CA PHE A 2 -3.17 7.55 -0.09
C PHE A 2 -2.58 7.26 -1.48
N TYR A 3 -1.28 7.46 -1.64
CA TYR A 3 -0.55 6.99 -2.82
C TYR A 3 -0.01 5.58 -2.54
N ALA A 4 -0.44 4.59 -3.32
CA ALA A 4 0.04 3.23 -3.24
C ALA A 4 0.59 2.77 -4.60
N MET A 5 1.74 2.10 -4.60
CA MET A 5 2.37 1.67 -5.83
C MET A 5 1.73 0.36 -6.32
N PRO A 6 1.14 0.30 -7.52
CA PRO A 6 0.69 -0.95 -8.09
C PRO A 6 1.90 -1.81 -8.47
N VAL A 7 1.90 -3.07 -8.05
CA VAL A 7 2.93 -4.06 -8.42
C VAL A 7 2.28 -5.13 -9.30
N ARG A 8 2.81 -5.28 -10.51
CA ARG A 8 2.27 -6.14 -11.58
C ARG A 8 3.40 -6.99 -12.17
N PRO A 9 3.10 -8.04 -12.97
CA PRO A 9 4.12 -8.74 -13.74
C PRO A 9 4.96 -7.77 -14.61
N PRO A 10 6.27 -8.01 -14.78
CA PRO A 10 7.03 -9.21 -14.39
C PRO A 10 7.51 -9.22 -12.92
N THR A 11 7.29 -8.14 -12.16
CA THR A 11 7.78 -8.01 -10.77
C THR A 11 7.11 -9.00 -9.81
N VAL A 12 5.91 -9.48 -10.14
CA VAL A 12 5.17 -10.52 -9.40
C VAL A 12 4.61 -11.57 -10.37
N PRO A 13 4.31 -12.79 -9.90
CA PRO A 13 3.65 -13.79 -10.72
C PRO A 13 2.35 -13.30 -11.39
N LYS A 14 1.98 -13.95 -12.50
CA LYS A 14 0.67 -13.72 -13.13
C LYS A 14 -0.45 -14.00 -12.12
N ASN A 15 -1.53 -13.22 -12.19
CA ASN A 15 -2.68 -13.28 -11.28
C ASN A 15 -2.39 -12.95 -9.81
N SER A 16 -1.21 -12.41 -9.49
CA SER A 16 -0.86 -11.96 -8.14
C SER A 16 -0.50 -10.47 -8.08
N SER A 17 -1.18 -9.65 -8.90
CA SER A 17 -1.03 -8.19 -8.82
C SER A 17 -1.55 -7.68 -7.47
N ARG A 18 -0.89 -6.67 -6.91
CA ARG A 18 -1.18 -6.15 -5.57
C ARG A 18 -0.80 -4.68 -5.45
N LEU A 19 -1.37 -4.00 -4.48
CA LEU A 19 -0.90 -2.67 -4.07
C LEU A 19 0.19 -2.83 -3.02
N ARG A 20 1.31 -2.12 -3.19
CA ARG A 20 2.35 -2.02 -2.17
C ARG A 20 2.15 -0.71 -1.41
N ILE A 21 1.73 -0.85 -0.16
CA ILE A 21 1.71 0.23 0.81
C ILE A 21 3.08 0.22 1.50
N SER A 22 3.77 1.37 1.50
CA SER A 22 5.08 1.54 2.10
C SER A 22 4.97 2.48 3.29
N LEU A 23 5.19 1.95 4.49
CA LEU A 23 5.23 2.73 5.72
C LEU A 23 6.66 3.19 5.99
N THR A 24 6.82 4.40 6.50
CA THR A 24 8.11 4.95 6.95
C THR A 24 7.98 5.41 8.40
N SER A 25 9.10 5.74 9.05
CA SER A 25 9.08 6.29 10.42
C SER A 25 8.39 7.65 10.54
N MET A 26 8.06 8.30 9.42
CA MET A 26 7.34 9.58 9.39
C MET A 26 5.83 9.41 9.41
N VAL A 27 5.32 8.18 9.20
CA VAL A 27 3.88 7.92 9.23
C VAL A 27 3.38 8.03 10.66
N GLU A 28 2.40 8.90 10.88
CA GLU A 28 1.80 9.08 12.18
C GLU A 28 0.67 8.07 12.43
N GLN A 29 0.39 7.81 13.71
CA GLN A 29 -0.63 6.85 14.13
C GLN A 29 -2.01 7.15 13.53
N HIS A 30 -2.40 8.43 13.47
CA HIS A 30 -3.69 8.85 12.93
C HIS A 30 -3.80 8.60 11.41
N GLU A 31 -2.69 8.69 10.67
CA GLU A 31 -2.65 8.39 9.24
C GLU A 31 -2.80 6.89 8.99
N LEU A 32 -2.20 6.07 9.87
CA LEU A 32 -2.33 4.60 9.82
C LEU A 32 -3.77 4.17 10.14
N GLU A 33 -4.40 4.77 11.14
CA GLU A 33 -5.80 4.51 11.49
C GLU A 33 -6.73 4.90 10.33
N ALA A 34 -6.51 6.05 9.71
CA ALA A 34 -7.24 6.46 8.53
C ALA A 34 -7.04 5.45 7.38
N LEU A 35 -5.82 4.97 7.12
CA LEU A 35 -5.55 3.98 6.08
C LEU A 35 -6.33 2.68 6.31
N VAL A 36 -6.28 2.15 7.54
CA VAL A 36 -6.98 0.90 7.90
C VAL A 36 -8.48 1.04 7.72
N SER A 37 -9.06 2.23 7.93
CA SER A 37 -10.50 2.44 7.73
C SER A 37 -10.99 2.26 6.28
N PHE A 38 -10.09 2.27 5.29
CA PHE A 38 -10.42 2.10 3.86
C PHE A 38 -10.08 0.70 3.29
N LEU A 39 -9.57 -0.22 4.11
CA LEU A 39 -9.18 -1.58 3.72
C LEU A 39 -10.22 -2.62 4.18
#